data_AF-A0A098M3A0-F1
#
_entry.id   AF-A0A098M3A0-F1
#
_cell.length_a   1.000
_cell.length_b   1.000
_cell.length_c   1.000
_cell.angle_alpha   90.00
_cell.angle_beta   90.00
_cell.angle_gamma   90.00
#
_symmetry.space_group_name_H-M   'P 1'
#
loop_
_entity.id
_entity.type
_entity.pdbx_description
1 polymer ?
#
loop_
_entity_poly.entity_id
_entity_poly.type
_entity_poly.pdbx_seq_one_letter_code
_entity_poly.pdbx_strand_id
1 'polypeptide(L)'
;MSKVKKIAVLTSGGDSQGMNAAVRAVVRSALFYGIEVYGVQRGYQGLLNRDIFPMDLRSVGDIIQRGGTILQSARCLDFLKPEGQQKGADILNEMGIDGLVVIGGDGSYKGANKLSKLGINTMALPGTIDNDISFTDCTIGFDTAVGVVVDAINKLRDTMSSHERSSIVEVMGRHCGDIALHAGLASGAETILVPEMPYDLNEVADRMRDNFARGKRHSIVIVAEGVGKGEDVALALKDRHASLDARVTVLGHIQRGGTPTPVDRNLASRLADFAVRKLIEGESDKACGIIKGELTLTDIDLVVNTKKDFDLELYELASRLSQ
;
A
#
# COMPACT_ATOMS: atom_id res chain seq x y z
N MET A 1 -29.50 -16.50 -13.48
CA MET A 1 -29.39 -15.87 -12.15
C MET A 1 -28.01 -16.20 -11.60
N SER A 2 -27.31 -15.20 -11.06
CA SER A 2 -26.02 -15.38 -10.36
C SER A 2 -26.14 -16.46 -9.29
N LYS A 3 -25.13 -17.34 -9.17
CA LYS A 3 -25.03 -18.28 -8.03
C LYS A 3 -24.72 -17.56 -6.72
N VAL A 4 -24.03 -16.41 -6.81
CA VAL A 4 -23.64 -15.57 -5.68
C VAL A 4 -24.82 -14.69 -5.28
N LYS A 5 -25.29 -14.84 -4.03
CA LYS A 5 -26.39 -14.06 -3.42
C LYS A 5 -25.92 -13.24 -2.22
N LYS A 6 -24.90 -13.71 -1.50
CA LYS A 6 -24.33 -13.01 -0.34
C LYS A 6 -22.82 -12.91 -0.44
N ILE A 7 -22.27 -11.71 -0.23
CA ILE A 7 -20.83 -11.52 -0.13
C ILE A 7 -20.45 -10.84 1.18
N ALA A 8 -19.24 -11.10 1.66
CA ALA A 8 -18.62 -10.35 2.74
C ALA A 8 -17.44 -9.53 2.21
N VAL A 9 -17.13 -8.42 2.87
CA VAL A 9 -15.95 -7.60 2.62
C VAL A 9 -15.20 -7.34 3.93
N LEU A 10 -13.88 -7.43 3.89
CA LEU A 10 -13.01 -7.13 5.02
C LEU A 10 -11.77 -6.35 4.59
N THR A 11 -11.24 -5.55 5.53
CA THR A 11 -9.93 -4.91 5.39
C THR A 11 -8.94 -5.51 6.39
N SER A 12 -7.73 -5.81 5.95
CA SER A 12 -6.71 -6.47 6.78
C SER A 12 -5.31 -5.99 6.42
N GLY A 13 -4.42 -5.95 7.41
CA GLY A 13 -3.05 -5.42 7.29
C GLY A 13 -2.92 -3.99 7.79
N GLY A 14 -1.82 -3.31 7.44
CA GLY A 14 -1.72 -1.87 7.65
C GLY A 14 -2.78 -1.16 6.80
N ASP A 15 -3.44 -0.16 7.36
CA ASP A 15 -4.42 0.62 6.61
C ASP A 15 -3.73 1.46 5.53
N SER A 16 -4.46 1.69 4.43
CA SER A 16 -4.03 2.53 3.32
C SER A 16 -5.19 3.40 2.83
N GLN A 17 -4.84 4.56 2.27
CA GLN A 17 -5.80 5.55 1.82
C GLN A 17 -6.50 5.04 0.56
N GLY A 18 -7.83 4.92 0.62
CA GLY A 18 -8.63 4.36 -0.46
C GLY A 18 -9.27 3.01 -0.12
N MET A 19 -8.91 2.38 1.01
CA MET A 19 -9.63 1.20 1.50
C MET A 19 -11.13 1.45 1.66
N ASN A 20 -11.52 2.62 2.20
CA ASN A 20 -12.93 3.02 2.27
C ASN A 20 -13.60 3.17 0.90
N ALA A 21 -12.86 3.66 -0.11
CA ALA A 21 -13.37 3.76 -1.48
C ALA A 21 -13.60 2.36 -2.08
N ALA A 22 -12.70 1.41 -1.82
CA ALA A 22 -12.86 0.01 -2.22
C ALA A 22 -14.06 -0.64 -1.51
N VAL A 23 -14.17 -0.53 -0.18
CA VAL A 23 -15.33 -1.04 0.58
C VAL A 23 -16.64 -0.45 0.04
N ARG A 24 -16.69 0.86 -0.16
CA ARG A 24 -17.85 1.54 -0.76
C ARG A 24 -18.21 0.96 -2.10
N ALA A 25 -17.23 0.75 -2.98
CA ALA A 25 -17.46 0.25 -4.33
C ALA A 25 -17.91 -1.21 -4.35
N VAL A 26 -17.35 -2.07 -3.49
CA VAL A 26 -17.81 -3.46 -3.29
C VAL A 26 -19.30 -3.45 -2.88
N VAL A 27 -19.64 -2.69 -1.83
CA VAL A 27 -21.01 -2.62 -1.32
C VAL A 27 -21.97 -2.09 -2.38
N ARG A 28 -21.63 -0.97 -3.02
CA ARG A 28 -22.50 -0.33 -4.02
C ARG A 28 -22.70 -1.20 -5.26
N SER A 29 -21.64 -1.83 -5.77
CA SER A 29 -21.69 -2.70 -6.95
C SER A 29 -22.51 -3.96 -6.66
N ALA A 30 -22.25 -4.64 -5.55
CA ALA A 30 -22.98 -5.85 -5.18
C ALA A 30 -24.48 -5.59 -4.97
N LEU A 31 -24.84 -4.53 -4.25
CA LEU A 31 -26.25 -4.13 -4.08
C LEU A 31 -26.93 -3.79 -5.41
N PHE A 32 -26.22 -3.18 -6.36
CA PHE A 32 -26.75 -2.92 -7.71
C PHE A 32 -27.10 -4.22 -8.45
N TYR A 33 -26.31 -5.27 -8.27
CA TYR A 33 -26.58 -6.61 -8.83
C TYR A 33 -27.54 -7.45 -7.97
N GLY A 34 -28.14 -6.88 -6.92
CA GLY A 34 -29.10 -7.57 -6.04
C GLY A 34 -28.47 -8.57 -5.08
N ILE A 35 -27.19 -8.40 -4.74
CA ILE A 35 -26.43 -9.24 -3.82
C ILE A 35 -26.42 -8.59 -2.43
N GLU A 36 -26.71 -9.37 -1.39
CA GLU A 36 -26.60 -8.91 -0.01
C GLU A 36 -25.12 -8.81 0.41
N VAL A 37 -24.77 -7.76 1.15
CA VAL A 37 -23.37 -7.49 1.53
C VAL A 37 -23.23 -7.44 3.04
N TYR A 38 -22.16 -8.06 3.54
CA TYR A 38 -21.77 -8.04 4.94
C TYR A 38 -20.38 -7.42 5.11
N GLY A 39 -20.22 -6.57 6.12
CA GLY A 39 -18.93 -6.05 6.53
C GLY A 39 -18.36 -6.89 7.65
N VAL A 40 -17.08 -7.26 7.56
CA VAL A 40 -16.36 -7.90 8.66
C VAL A 40 -15.45 -6.87 9.31
N GLN A 41 -15.69 -6.62 10.60
CA GLN A 41 -14.89 -5.68 11.38
C GLN A 41 -13.52 -6.27 11.72
N ARG A 42 -12.47 -5.45 11.85
CA ARG A 42 -11.12 -5.86 12.33
C ARG A 42 -10.52 -7.05 11.57
N GLY A 43 -10.77 -7.13 10.27
CA GLY A 43 -10.22 -8.14 9.37
C GLY A 43 -10.53 -9.58 9.81
N TYR A 44 -9.55 -10.47 9.71
CA TYR A 44 -9.72 -11.88 10.10
C TYR A 44 -10.05 -12.07 11.57
N GLN A 45 -9.65 -11.14 12.45
CA GLN A 45 -9.98 -11.25 13.87
C GLN A 45 -11.48 -11.13 14.10
N GLY A 46 -12.15 -10.18 13.44
CA GLY A 46 -13.61 -10.08 13.54
C GLY A 46 -14.32 -11.22 12.81
N LEU A 47 -13.75 -11.77 11.74
CA LEU A 47 -14.27 -13.00 11.14
C LEU A 47 -14.36 -14.13 12.18
N LEU A 48 -13.26 -14.41 12.90
CA LEU A 48 -13.24 -15.45 13.93
C LEU A 48 -14.13 -15.16 15.14
N ASN A 49 -14.40 -13.88 15.40
CA ASN A 49 -15.23 -13.40 16.50
C ASN A 49 -16.70 -13.20 16.10
N ARG A 50 -17.07 -13.46 14.83
CA ARG A 50 -18.39 -13.18 14.26
C ARG A 50 -18.81 -11.70 14.35
N ASP A 51 -17.86 -10.78 14.30
CA ASP A 51 -18.15 -9.34 14.16
C ASP A 51 -18.44 -9.01 12.69
N ILE A 52 -19.60 -9.50 12.24
CA ILE A 52 -20.06 -9.46 10.85
C ILE A 52 -21.46 -8.87 10.85
N PHE A 53 -21.68 -7.81 10.07
CA PHE A 53 -22.92 -7.04 10.07
C PHE A 53 -23.36 -6.70 8.64
N PRO A 54 -24.67 -6.58 8.37
CA PRO A 54 -25.17 -6.23 7.03
C PRO A 54 -24.75 -4.80 6.66
N MET A 55 -24.44 -4.60 5.38
CA MET A 55 -24.10 -3.30 4.80
C MET A 55 -25.12 -2.92 3.73
N ASP A 56 -25.49 -1.63 3.72
CA ASP A 56 -26.46 -1.06 2.79
C ASP A 56 -25.89 0.20 2.12
N LEU A 57 -26.70 0.91 1.34
CA LEU A 57 -26.27 2.14 0.68
C LEU A 57 -25.86 3.24 1.68
N ARG A 58 -26.47 3.26 2.88
CA ARG A 58 -26.21 4.28 3.91
C ARG A 58 -24.94 3.96 4.70
N SER A 59 -24.65 2.69 4.96
CA SER A 59 -23.45 2.27 5.71
C SER A 59 -22.14 2.67 5.02
N VAL A 60 -22.16 2.89 3.70
CA VAL A 60 -21.03 3.40 2.90
C VAL A 60 -21.24 4.82 2.36
N GLY A 61 -22.17 5.56 2.95
CA GLY A 61 -22.32 6.99 2.68
C GLY A 61 -21.16 7.79 3.26
N ASP A 62 -20.68 8.79 2.52
CA ASP A 62 -19.67 9.76 3.00
C ASP A 62 -18.31 9.18 3.43
N ILE A 63 -17.92 8.00 2.92
CA ILE A 63 -16.62 7.38 3.24
C ILE A 63 -15.58 7.45 2.13
N ILE A 64 -15.95 7.81 0.89
CA ILE A 64 -15.04 7.73 -0.28
C ILE A 64 -13.79 8.60 -0.13
N GLN A 65 -13.91 9.73 0.57
CA GLN A 65 -12.85 10.68 0.84
C GLN A 65 -12.12 10.44 2.17
N ARG A 66 -12.58 9.47 2.98
CA ARG A 66 -11.99 9.22 4.30
C ARG A 66 -10.78 8.30 4.16
N GLY A 67 -9.66 8.68 4.77
CA GLY A 67 -8.52 7.80 4.98
C GLY A 67 -8.85 6.62 5.91
N GLY A 68 -7.91 5.69 6.05
CA GLY A 68 -8.07 4.48 6.85
C GLY A 68 -9.20 3.57 6.34
N THR A 69 -9.80 2.82 7.25
CA THR A 69 -10.92 1.89 6.97
C THR A 69 -12.00 1.94 8.05
N ILE A 70 -13.27 2.10 7.65
CA ILE A 70 -14.43 2.03 8.55
C ILE A 70 -14.66 0.63 9.13
N LEU A 71 -14.14 -0.40 8.45
CA LEU A 71 -14.20 -1.78 8.94
C LEU A 71 -13.10 -2.07 9.95
N GLN A 72 -12.15 -1.15 10.15
CA GLN A 72 -10.96 -1.35 10.97
C GLN A 72 -10.08 -2.49 10.42
N SER A 73 -8.91 -2.67 11.02
CA SER A 73 -8.00 -3.76 10.72
C SER A 73 -7.36 -4.24 12.02
N ALA A 74 -7.09 -5.54 12.12
CA ALA A 74 -6.37 -6.11 13.25
C ALA A 74 -5.49 -7.27 12.79
N ARG A 75 -4.34 -7.42 13.45
CA ARG A 75 -3.49 -8.59 13.27
C ARG A 75 -4.16 -9.79 13.92
N CYS A 76 -4.29 -10.90 13.18
CA CYS A 76 -4.88 -12.14 13.68
C CYS A 76 -3.89 -13.29 13.56
N LEU A 77 -3.18 -13.62 14.66
CA LEU A 77 -2.19 -14.71 14.66
C LEU A 77 -2.86 -16.08 14.56
N ASP A 78 -4.08 -16.23 15.07
CA ASP A 78 -4.80 -17.49 14.98
C ASP A 78 -5.16 -17.86 13.54
N PHE A 79 -5.33 -16.88 12.66
CA PHE A 79 -5.58 -17.12 11.24
C PHE A 79 -4.36 -17.68 10.48
N LEU A 80 -3.16 -17.65 11.09
CA LEU A 80 -1.98 -18.33 10.54
C LEU A 80 -2.06 -19.84 10.71
N LYS A 81 -2.89 -20.33 11.64
CA LYS A 81 -3.04 -21.74 11.96
C LYS A 81 -4.20 -22.37 11.15
N PRO A 82 -4.09 -23.65 10.76
CA PRO A 82 -5.18 -24.34 10.05
C PRO A 82 -6.52 -24.32 10.80
N GLU A 83 -6.49 -24.41 12.13
CA GLU A 83 -7.72 -24.40 12.95
C GLU A 83 -8.44 -23.05 12.87
N GLY A 84 -7.69 -21.94 12.85
CA GLY A 84 -8.26 -20.61 12.66
C GLY A 84 -8.83 -20.43 11.26
N GLN A 85 -8.15 -20.94 10.23
CA GLN A 85 -8.61 -20.88 8.84
C GLN A 85 -9.91 -21.67 8.66
N GLN A 86 -9.98 -22.90 9.19
CA GLN A 86 -11.17 -23.73 9.17
C GLN A 86 -12.33 -23.06 9.89
N LYS A 87 -12.10 -22.54 11.10
CA LYS A 87 -13.12 -21.78 11.85
C LYS A 87 -13.65 -20.59 11.05
N GLY A 88 -12.77 -19.86 10.34
CA GLY A 88 -13.18 -18.76 9.46
C GLY A 88 -14.08 -19.23 8.31
N ALA A 89 -13.70 -20.32 7.63
CA ALA A 89 -14.50 -20.92 6.56
C ALA A 89 -15.87 -21.41 7.06
N ASP A 90 -15.90 -22.08 8.22
CA ASP A 90 -17.13 -22.57 8.84
C ASP A 90 -18.10 -21.42 9.13
N ILE A 91 -17.60 -20.31 9.70
CA ILE A 91 -18.43 -19.12 9.98
C ILE A 91 -19.03 -18.53 8.70
N LEU A 92 -18.26 -18.43 7.61
CA LEU A 92 -18.77 -17.92 6.34
C LEU A 92 -19.85 -18.85 5.76
N ASN A 93 -19.62 -20.16 5.81
CA ASN A 93 -20.57 -21.17 5.36
C ASN A 93 -21.87 -21.16 6.18
N GLU A 94 -21.78 -21.09 7.51
CA GLU A 94 -22.94 -21.01 8.41
C GLU A 94 -23.81 -19.78 8.13
N MET A 95 -23.19 -18.65 7.79
CA MET A 95 -23.90 -17.42 7.42
C MET A 95 -24.44 -17.44 5.98
N GLY A 96 -24.09 -18.46 5.20
CA GLY A 96 -24.43 -18.56 3.78
C GLY A 96 -23.77 -17.48 2.94
N ILE A 97 -22.55 -17.06 3.29
CA ILE A 97 -21.75 -16.11 2.51
C ILE A 97 -21.09 -16.86 1.35
N ASP A 98 -21.49 -16.53 0.12
CA ASP A 98 -21.04 -17.21 -1.09
C ASP A 98 -19.66 -16.74 -1.57
N GLY A 99 -19.20 -15.56 -1.12
CA GLY A 99 -17.89 -15.04 -1.46
C GLY A 99 -17.36 -13.96 -0.53
N LEU A 100 -16.05 -13.85 -0.45
CA LEU A 100 -15.33 -12.91 0.43
C LEU A 100 -14.39 -12.04 -0.40
N VAL A 101 -14.58 -10.73 -0.32
CA VAL A 101 -13.66 -9.73 -0.86
C VAL A 101 -12.69 -9.27 0.24
N VAL A 102 -11.40 -9.50 0.04
CA VAL A 102 -10.34 -9.16 0.99
C VAL A 102 -9.54 -7.98 0.45
N ILE A 103 -9.53 -6.86 1.18
CA ILE A 103 -8.74 -5.67 0.83
C ILE A 103 -7.55 -5.58 1.77
N GLY A 104 -6.32 -5.64 1.24
CA GLY A 104 -5.13 -5.59 2.06
C GLY A 104 -3.83 -5.89 1.32
N GLY A 105 -2.75 -6.08 2.09
CA GLY A 105 -1.43 -6.51 1.59
C GLY A 105 -1.23 -8.03 1.51
N ASP A 106 0.02 -8.45 1.30
CA ASP A 106 0.45 -9.85 1.19
C ASP A 106 -0.09 -10.80 2.26
N GLY A 107 -0.04 -10.37 3.53
CA GLY A 107 -0.54 -11.18 4.64
C GLY A 107 -2.04 -11.45 4.53
N SER A 108 -2.79 -10.49 3.99
CA SER A 108 -4.21 -10.62 3.73
C SER A 108 -4.47 -11.57 2.55
N TYR A 109 -3.67 -11.50 1.50
CA TYR A 109 -3.78 -12.41 0.36
C TYR A 109 -3.50 -13.86 0.77
N LYS A 110 -2.54 -14.10 1.66
CA LYS A 110 -2.28 -15.43 2.22
C LYS A 110 -3.50 -16.00 2.95
N GLY A 111 -4.21 -15.17 3.73
CA GLY A 111 -5.45 -15.57 4.38
C GLY A 111 -6.56 -15.92 3.39
N ALA A 112 -6.72 -15.10 2.34
CA ALA A 112 -7.68 -15.33 1.26
C ALA A 112 -7.40 -16.65 0.51
N ASN A 113 -6.15 -16.89 0.12
CA ASN A 113 -5.70 -18.14 -0.52
C ASN A 113 -6.02 -19.38 0.33
N LYS A 114 -5.83 -19.30 1.65
CA LYS A 114 -6.14 -20.43 2.55
C LYS A 114 -7.64 -20.70 2.64
N LEU A 115 -8.47 -19.65 2.72
CA LEU A 115 -9.93 -19.81 2.67
C LEU A 115 -10.40 -20.38 1.32
N SER A 116 -9.78 -19.95 0.22
CA SER A 116 -10.04 -20.47 -1.11
C SER A 116 -9.83 -21.98 -1.20
N LYS A 117 -8.72 -22.46 -0.65
CA LYS A 117 -8.41 -23.91 -0.55
C LYS A 117 -9.39 -24.70 0.31
N LEU A 118 -10.18 -24.01 1.15
CA LEU A 118 -11.26 -24.58 1.97
C LEU A 118 -12.65 -24.46 1.29
N GLY A 119 -12.70 -24.01 0.03
CA GLY A 119 -13.92 -23.92 -0.76
C GLY A 119 -14.68 -22.60 -0.64
N ILE A 120 -14.11 -21.58 0.01
CA ILE A 120 -14.71 -20.24 0.07
C ILE A 120 -14.33 -19.45 -1.18
N ASN A 121 -15.29 -18.86 -1.88
CA ASN A 121 -14.93 -18.02 -3.01
C ASN A 121 -14.25 -16.74 -2.53
N THR A 122 -13.06 -16.43 -3.02
CA THR A 122 -12.31 -15.25 -2.57
C THR A 122 -11.84 -14.38 -3.73
N MET A 123 -11.93 -13.08 -3.51
CA MET A 123 -11.34 -12.05 -4.38
C MET A 123 -10.47 -11.14 -3.54
N ALA A 124 -9.23 -10.89 -3.97
CA ALA A 124 -8.28 -10.07 -3.24
C ALA A 124 -8.02 -8.73 -3.97
N LEU A 125 -7.98 -7.64 -3.21
CA LEU A 125 -7.70 -6.28 -3.70
C LEU A 125 -6.45 -5.71 -3.01
N PRO A 126 -5.56 -5.04 -3.76
CA PRO A 126 -4.26 -4.61 -3.28
C PRO A 126 -4.39 -3.33 -2.44
N GLY A 127 -4.67 -3.47 -1.14
CA GLY A 127 -4.81 -2.38 -0.19
C GLY A 127 -3.56 -2.22 0.67
N THR A 128 -2.55 -1.52 0.17
CA THR A 128 -1.28 -1.25 0.87
C THR A 128 -0.62 0.00 0.29
N ILE A 129 0.14 0.71 1.12
CA ILE A 129 0.97 1.83 0.64
C ILE A 129 2.30 1.35 0.04
N ASP A 130 2.75 0.14 0.39
CA ASP A 130 4.11 -0.33 0.14
C ASP A 130 4.38 -0.62 -1.36
N ASN A 131 3.32 -0.70 -2.19
CA ASN A 131 3.35 -1.07 -3.61
C ASN A 131 4.03 -2.41 -3.94
N ASP A 132 4.12 -3.31 -2.95
CA ASP A 132 4.89 -4.56 -2.98
C ASP A 132 4.13 -5.78 -3.52
N ILE A 133 2.88 -5.60 -3.97
CA ILE A 133 2.04 -6.69 -4.50
C ILE A 133 2.34 -6.91 -5.98
N SER A 134 2.68 -8.16 -6.33
CA SER A 134 2.92 -8.60 -7.71
C SER A 134 1.66 -8.57 -8.58
N PHE A 135 1.86 -8.50 -9.90
CA PHE A 135 0.77 -8.48 -10.91
C PHE A 135 -0.20 -7.29 -10.79
N THR A 136 0.28 -6.18 -10.22
CA THR A 136 -0.36 -4.87 -10.29
C THR A 136 0.71 -3.78 -10.33
N ASP A 137 0.56 -2.83 -11.23
CA ASP A 137 1.50 -1.70 -11.39
C ASP A 137 1.46 -0.80 -10.15
N CYS A 138 0.25 -0.57 -9.63
CA CYS A 138 0.01 0.22 -8.43
C CYS A 138 -0.95 -0.46 -7.44
N THR A 139 -0.77 -0.18 -6.15
CA THR A 139 -1.66 -0.59 -5.06
C THR A 139 -2.47 0.59 -4.53
N ILE A 140 -3.64 0.31 -3.94
CA ILE A 140 -4.53 1.31 -3.36
C ILE A 140 -3.87 1.93 -2.12
N GLY A 141 -3.56 3.21 -2.22
CA GLY A 141 -2.93 4.04 -1.19
C GLY A 141 -1.50 4.45 -1.51
N PHE A 142 -0.88 3.84 -2.53
CA PHE A 142 0.48 4.16 -2.92
C PHE A 142 0.63 5.62 -3.39
N ASP A 143 -0.25 6.07 -4.29
CA ASP A 143 -0.21 7.44 -4.83
C ASP A 143 -0.41 8.48 -3.73
N THR A 144 -1.33 8.22 -2.79
CA THR A 144 -1.54 9.08 -1.63
C THR A 144 -0.31 9.12 -0.72
N ALA A 145 0.33 7.99 -0.44
CA ALA A 145 1.53 7.94 0.37
C ALA A 145 2.69 8.74 -0.26
N VAL A 146 2.92 8.57 -1.57
CA VAL A 146 3.89 9.36 -2.33
C VAL A 146 3.55 10.86 -2.24
N GLY A 147 2.28 11.24 -2.41
CA GLY A 147 1.84 12.62 -2.28
C GLY A 147 2.14 13.24 -0.90
N VAL A 148 1.95 12.47 0.19
CA VAL A 148 2.28 12.91 1.55
C VAL A 148 3.79 13.11 1.72
N VAL A 149 4.61 12.21 1.18
CA VAL A 149 6.08 12.35 1.24
C VAL A 149 6.53 13.59 0.45
N VAL A 150 6.02 13.78 -0.76
CA VAL A 150 6.36 14.94 -1.60
C VAL A 150 5.97 16.25 -0.91
N ASP A 151 4.78 16.32 -0.31
CA ASP A 151 4.33 17.49 0.47
C ASP A 151 5.26 17.78 1.67
N ALA A 152 5.68 16.75 2.40
CA ALA A 152 6.64 16.90 3.49
C ALA A 152 8.00 17.41 3.00
N ILE A 153 8.51 16.88 1.87
CA ILE A 153 9.77 17.32 1.26
C ILE A 153 9.69 18.78 0.80
N ASN A 154 8.58 19.21 0.21
CA ASN A 154 8.37 20.60 -0.19
C ASN A 154 8.45 21.55 1.01
N LYS A 155 7.79 21.19 2.12
CA LYS A 155 7.86 21.97 3.37
C LYS A 155 9.27 22.04 3.95
N LEU A 156 10.03 20.94 3.85
CA LEU A 156 11.44 20.93 4.26
C LEU A 156 12.30 21.81 3.34
N ARG A 157 12.03 21.82 2.04
CA ARG A 157 12.79 22.61 1.05
C ARG A 157 12.72 24.12 1.32
N ASP A 158 11.55 24.63 1.72
CA ASP A 158 11.37 26.05 2.04
C ASP A 158 12.28 26.51 3.20
N THR A 159 12.44 25.69 4.23
CA THR A 159 13.32 26.01 5.37
C THR A 159 14.80 25.74 5.07
N MET A 160 15.12 24.68 4.31
CA MET A 160 16.52 24.32 4.03
C MET A 160 17.22 25.29 3.09
N SER A 161 16.51 25.81 2.09
CA SER A 161 17.06 26.81 1.15
C SER A 161 17.46 28.12 1.84
N SER A 162 16.85 28.42 2.98
CA SER A 162 17.12 29.63 3.78
C SER A 162 18.35 29.49 4.69
N HIS A 163 18.78 28.26 4.99
CA HIS A 163 19.85 27.97 5.96
C HIS A 163 21.03 27.19 5.38
N GLU A 164 21.02 26.91 4.08
CA GLU A 164 22.03 26.14 3.35
C GLU A 164 22.32 24.75 3.97
N ARG A 165 21.27 23.94 4.17
CA ARG A 165 21.36 22.67 4.91
C ARG A 165 20.96 21.44 4.10
N SER A 166 21.46 20.29 4.56
CA SER A 166 21.09 18.96 4.07
C SER A 166 19.95 18.36 4.90
N SER A 167 19.03 17.65 4.25
CA SER A 167 17.94 16.92 4.90
C SER A 167 17.98 15.45 4.51
N ILE A 168 17.79 14.58 5.49
CA ILE A 168 17.52 13.16 5.30
C ILE A 168 16.06 12.92 5.64
N VAL A 169 15.32 12.28 4.75
CA VAL A 169 13.90 11.98 4.91
C VAL A 169 13.71 10.48 4.88
N GLU A 170 13.31 9.91 6.01
CA GLU A 170 13.01 8.48 6.13
C GLU A 170 11.54 8.23 5.77
N VAL A 171 11.33 7.32 4.81
CA VAL A 171 10.02 6.98 4.25
C VAL A 171 9.71 5.50 4.49
N MET A 172 8.42 5.18 4.55
CA MET A 172 7.96 3.80 4.68
C MET A 172 8.14 3.03 3.36
N GLY A 173 7.93 1.71 3.42
CA GLY A 173 8.00 0.82 2.25
C GLY A 173 8.41 -0.61 2.59
N ARG A 174 8.69 -0.88 3.87
CA ARG A 174 9.14 -2.15 4.44
C ARG A 174 10.38 -2.71 3.72
N HIS A 175 10.17 -3.52 2.69
CA HIS A 175 11.23 -4.17 1.91
C HIS A 175 11.23 -3.70 0.45
N CYS A 176 10.39 -2.72 0.13
CA CYS A 176 10.20 -2.14 -1.20
C CYS A 176 10.58 -0.65 -1.20
N GLY A 177 11.34 -0.25 -2.21
CA GLY A 177 11.84 1.11 -2.41
C GLY A 177 10.89 2.04 -3.17
N ASP A 178 9.73 1.57 -3.62
CA ASP A 178 8.86 2.31 -4.55
C ASP A 178 8.43 3.69 -4.03
N ILE A 179 8.07 3.81 -2.75
CA ILE A 179 7.71 5.11 -2.15
C ILE A 179 8.91 6.07 -2.24
N ALA A 180 10.11 5.61 -1.85
CA ALA A 180 11.33 6.41 -1.91
C ALA A 180 11.68 6.81 -3.34
N LEU A 181 11.57 5.89 -4.29
CA LEU A 181 11.85 6.13 -5.70
C LEU A 181 10.88 7.17 -6.30
N HIS A 182 9.58 6.93 -6.20
CA HIS A 182 8.58 7.82 -6.80
C HIS A 182 8.56 9.19 -6.12
N ALA A 183 8.63 9.25 -4.79
CA ALA A 183 8.68 10.53 -4.09
C ALA A 183 10.01 11.26 -4.35
N GLY A 184 11.12 10.54 -4.45
CA GLY A 184 12.43 11.12 -4.76
C GLY A 184 12.49 11.72 -6.15
N LEU A 185 12.01 11.00 -7.16
CA LEU A 185 11.90 11.53 -8.51
C LEU A 185 10.97 12.74 -8.56
N ALA A 186 9.77 12.64 -7.98
CA ALA A 186 8.77 13.72 -8.00
C ALA A 186 9.22 14.98 -7.24
N SER A 187 10.03 14.83 -6.20
CA SER A 187 10.53 15.95 -5.40
C SER A 187 11.90 16.46 -5.81
N GLY A 188 12.58 15.82 -6.78
CA GLY A 188 13.95 16.16 -7.16
C GLY A 188 14.93 15.93 -6.00
N ALA A 189 14.86 14.76 -5.38
CA ALA A 189 15.83 14.30 -4.40
C ALA A 189 17.18 14.06 -5.08
N GLU A 190 18.26 14.34 -4.35
CA GLU A 190 19.61 14.16 -4.87
C GLU A 190 20.05 12.69 -4.82
N THR A 191 19.73 12.06 -3.69
CA THR A 191 20.05 10.68 -3.40
C THR A 191 18.78 9.97 -2.96
N ILE A 192 18.55 8.79 -3.52
CA ILE A 192 17.44 7.91 -3.14
C ILE A 192 18.08 6.59 -2.73
N LEU A 193 17.97 6.22 -1.46
CA LEU A 193 18.46 4.95 -0.94
C LEU A 193 17.29 3.98 -0.81
N VAL A 194 17.37 2.86 -1.52
CA VAL A 194 16.35 1.81 -1.59
C VAL A 194 16.97 0.43 -1.33
N PRO A 195 16.24 -0.54 -0.76
CA PRO A 195 16.78 -1.85 -0.42
C PRO A 195 17.17 -2.69 -1.65
N GLU A 196 16.64 -2.39 -2.82
CA GLU A 196 16.88 -3.13 -4.06
C GLU A 196 18.21 -2.78 -4.73
N MET A 197 18.78 -1.62 -4.42
CA MET A 197 20.00 -1.12 -5.07
C MET A 197 21.17 -1.03 -4.09
N PRO A 198 22.38 -1.45 -4.50
CA PRO A 198 23.58 -1.21 -3.71
C PRO A 198 23.84 0.29 -3.62
N TYR A 199 24.37 0.73 -2.47
CA TYR A 199 24.74 2.12 -2.24
C TYR A 199 26.08 2.20 -1.50
N ASP A 200 26.86 3.25 -1.80
CA ASP A 200 28.04 3.63 -1.04
C ASP A 200 27.86 5.02 -0.44
N LEU A 201 27.90 5.12 0.89
CA LEU A 201 27.79 6.38 1.60
C LEU A 201 29.00 7.30 1.37
N ASN A 202 30.15 6.77 0.93
CA ASN A 202 31.28 7.59 0.50
C ASN A 202 30.91 8.37 -0.77
N GLU A 203 30.40 7.68 -1.79
CA GLU A 203 29.97 8.31 -3.05
C GLU A 203 28.86 9.33 -2.83
N VAL A 204 27.91 9.02 -1.92
CA VAL A 204 26.86 9.97 -1.53
C VAL A 204 27.46 11.22 -0.88
N ALA A 205 28.40 11.07 0.05
CA ALA A 205 29.04 12.20 0.73
C ALA A 205 29.87 13.06 -0.26
N ASP A 206 30.62 12.42 -1.16
CA ASP A 206 31.40 13.10 -2.20
C ASP A 206 30.49 13.89 -3.14
N ARG A 207 29.39 13.29 -3.61
CA ARG A 207 28.41 13.96 -4.47
C ARG A 207 27.77 15.17 -3.79
N MET A 208 27.35 15.03 -2.53
CA MET A 208 26.78 16.14 -1.77
C MET A 208 27.77 17.29 -1.66
N ARG A 209 29.03 17.01 -1.31
CA ARG A 209 30.09 18.03 -1.20
C ARG A 209 30.31 18.75 -2.53
N ASP A 210 30.43 18.00 -3.62
CA ASP A 210 30.70 18.58 -4.95
C ASP A 210 29.53 19.48 -5.40
N ASN A 211 28.30 19.11 -5.05
CA ASN A 211 27.12 19.92 -5.33
C ASN A 211 27.06 21.21 -4.50
N PHE A 212 27.42 21.16 -3.21
CA PHE A 212 27.57 22.37 -2.40
C PHE A 212 28.66 23.28 -2.94
N ALA A 213 29.79 22.73 -3.39
CA ALA A 213 30.88 23.48 -4.01
C ALA A 213 30.46 24.16 -5.33
N ARG A 214 29.52 23.56 -6.08
CA ARG A 214 28.92 24.13 -7.30
C ARG A 214 27.82 25.17 -7.02
N GLY A 215 27.55 25.50 -5.76
CA GLY A 215 26.60 26.54 -5.36
C GLY A 215 25.17 26.04 -5.12
N LYS A 216 24.95 24.73 -5.02
CA LYS A 216 23.66 24.18 -4.59
C LYS A 216 23.42 24.54 -3.13
N ARG A 217 22.25 25.11 -2.83
CA ARG A 217 21.94 25.62 -1.48
C ARG A 217 21.48 24.53 -0.52
N HIS A 218 20.88 23.46 -1.02
CA HIS A 218 20.35 22.39 -0.16
C HIS A 218 20.45 21.04 -0.85
N SER A 219 20.51 19.99 -0.04
CA SER A 219 20.54 18.61 -0.50
C SER A 219 19.46 17.81 0.22
N ILE A 220 18.80 16.91 -0.49
CA ILE A 220 17.74 16.05 0.05
C ILE A 220 18.10 14.61 -0.29
N VAL A 221 18.22 13.81 0.76
CA VAL A 221 18.46 12.37 0.70
C VAL A 221 17.20 11.68 1.21
N ILE A 222 16.61 10.82 0.39
CA ILE A 222 15.49 9.97 0.82
C ILE A 222 16.03 8.59 1.16
N VAL A 223 15.56 8.04 2.27
CA VAL A 223 15.95 6.72 2.76
C VAL A 223 14.70 5.89 3.00
N ALA A 224 14.56 4.79 2.25
CA ALA A 224 13.52 3.80 2.55
C ALA A 224 13.83 3.07 3.86
N GLU A 225 12.82 2.85 4.71
CA GLU A 225 12.99 2.18 6.02
C GLU A 225 13.63 0.78 5.91
N GLY A 226 13.54 0.12 4.75
CA GLY A 226 14.18 -1.16 4.47
C GLY A 226 15.71 -1.10 4.33
N VAL A 227 16.27 0.09 4.12
CA VAL A 227 17.72 0.32 4.03
C VAL A 227 18.36 0.41 5.43
N GLY A 228 17.70 1.12 6.33
CA GLY A 228 18.22 1.47 7.65
C GLY A 228 17.58 2.73 8.19
N LYS A 229 18.04 3.20 9.35
CA LYS A 229 17.53 4.42 9.98
C LYS A 229 18.17 5.67 9.38
N GLY A 230 17.38 6.73 9.24
CA GLY A 230 17.88 8.02 8.77
C GLY A 230 19.00 8.59 9.64
N GLU A 231 18.97 8.36 10.96
CA GLU A 231 20.04 8.80 11.88
C GLU A 231 21.38 8.13 11.61
N ASP A 232 21.38 6.83 11.29
CA ASP A 232 22.60 6.09 11.01
C ASP A 232 23.25 6.61 9.72
N VAL A 233 22.44 6.92 8.71
CA VAL A 233 22.90 7.57 7.46
C VAL A 233 23.46 8.97 7.75
N ALA A 234 22.79 9.76 8.59
CA ALA A 234 23.24 11.11 8.95
C ALA A 234 24.60 11.09 9.66
N LEU A 235 24.76 10.19 10.63
CA LEU A 235 26.02 9.98 11.35
C LEU A 235 27.13 9.55 10.39
N ALA A 236 26.85 8.58 9.52
CA ALA A 236 27.82 8.11 8.55
C ALA A 236 28.29 9.21 7.58
N LEU A 237 27.40 10.10 7.13
CA LEU A 237 27.78 11.24 6.29
C LEU A 237 28.61 12.27 7.06
N LYS A 238 28.25 12.55 8.31
CA LYS A 238 28.95 13.50 9.18
C LYS A 238 30.36 13.04 9.56
N ASP A 239 30.55 11.76 9.85
CA ASP A 239 31.85 11.16 10.19
C ASP A 239 32.83 11.24 9.01
N ARG A 240 32.31 11.19 7.79
CA ARG A 240 33.10 11.37 6.56
C ARG A 240 33.44 12.83 6.35
N HIS A 241 32.44 13.72 6.47
CA HIS A 241 32.60 15.15 6.27
C HIS A 241 31.78 15.95 7.29
N ALA A 242 32.48 16.61 8.24
CA ALA A 242 31.85 17.36 9.32
C ALA A 242 30.95 18.53 8.86
N SER A 243 31.13 19.01 7.62
CA SER A 243 30.28 20.04 7.01
C SER A 243 28.92 19.51 6.54
N LEU A 244 28.73 18.20 6.43
CA LEU A 244 27.48 17.54 6.05
C LEU A 244 26.60 17.28 7.29
N ASP A 245 26.33 18.30 8.10
CA ASP A 245 25.41 18.20 9.23
C ASP A 245 23.96 18.14 8.74
N ALA A 246 23.48 16.93 8.46
CA ALA A 246 22.15 16.68 7.92
C ALA A 246 21.10 16.57 9.03
N ARG A 247 19.92 17.15 8.80
CA ARG A 247 18.76 16.98 9.68
C ARG A 247 17.91 15.80 9.21
N VAL A 248 17.62 14.90 10.14
CA VAL A 248 16.77 13.73 9.87
C VAL A 248 15.31 14.06 10.16
N THR A 249 14.43 13.69 9.25
CA THR A 249 12.98 13.71 9.43
C THR A 249 12.45 12.31 9.17
N VAL A 250 11.92 11.67 10.22
CA VAL A 250 11.23 10.38 10.11
C VAL A 250 9.74 10.64 9.97
N LEU A 251 9.18 10.39 8.78
CA LEU A 251 7.75 10.65 8.54
C LEU A 251 6.88 9.60 9.25
N GLY A 252 7.31 8.34 9.23
CA GLY A 252 6.58 7.23 9.86
C GLY A 252 5.11 7.15 9.40
N HIS A 253 4.21 6.90 10.34
CA HIS A 253 2.81 6.56 10.08
C HIS A 253 1.96 7.67 9.44
N ILE A 254 2.45 8.92 9.35
CA ILE A 254 1.70 9.97 8.64
C ILE A 254 1.45 9.59 7.17
N GLN A 255 2.32 8.76 6.59
CA GLN A 255 2.22 8.23 5.23
C GLN A 255 1.02 7.30 5.01
N ARG A 256 0.43 6.75 6.09
CA ARG A 256 -0.81 5.95 6.05
C ARG A 256 -2.07 6.77 6.35
N GLY A 257 -1.90 8.01 6.79
CA GLY A 257 -2.98 8.94 7.10
C GLY A 257 -3.32 9.89 5.95
N GLY A 258 -4.49 10.52 6.04
CA GLY A 258 -4.91 11.56 5.10
C GLY A 258 -5.98 11.12 4.11
N THR A 259 -6.35 12.07 3.25
CA THR A 259 -7.44 11.90 2.29
C THR A 259 -6.89 11.21 1.03
N PRO A 260 -7.49 10.10 0.53
CA PRO A 260 -7.02 9.46 -0.68
C PRO A 260 -7.12 10.42 -1.88
N THR A 261 -6.11 10.37 -2.74
CA THR A 261 -6.06 11.13 -3.99
C THR A 261 -7.16 10.67 -4.97
N PRO A 262 -7.46 11.45 -6.02
CA PRO A 262 -8.35 11.00 -7.08
C PRO A 262 -7.90 9.68 -7.74
N VAL A 263 -6.58 9.47 -7.86
CA VAL A 263 -6.00 8.24 -8.44
C VAL A 263 -6.38 7.03 -7.60
N ASP A 264 -6.11 7.06 -6.29
CA ASP A 264 -6.44 5.95 -5.38
C ASP A 264 -7.94 5.69 -5.28
N ARG A 265 -8.78 6.75 -5.25
CA ARG A 265 -10.24 6.58 -5.24
C ARG A 265 -10.76 5.90 -6.50
N ASN A 266 -10.24 6.30 -7.67
CA ASN A 266 -10.63 5.74 -8.95
C ASN A 266 -10.14 4.29 -9.08
N LEU A 267 -8.89 4.02 -8.72
CA LEU A 267 -8.31 2.67 -8.73
C LEU A 267 -9.11 1.73 -7.81
N ALA A 268 -9.32 2.13 -6.55
CA ALA A 268 -10.08 1.36 -5.58
C ALA A 268 -11.51 1.06 -6.08
N SER A 269 -12.17 2.05 -6.67
CA SER A 269 -13.53 1.89 -7.19
C SER A 269 -13.59 0.92 -8.39
N ARG A 270 -12.63 1.04 -9.31
CA ARG A 270 -12.53 0.17 -10.50
C ARG A 270 -12.23 -1.28 -10.13
N LEU A 271 -11.25 -1.51 -9.26
CA LEU A 271 -10.87 -2.85 -8.82
C LEU A 271 -12.00 -3.53 -8.03
N ALA A 272 -12.69 -2.79 -7.17
CA ALA A 272 -13.80 -3.33 -6.38
C ALA A 272 -15.02 -3.71 -7.22
N ASP A 273 -15.44 -2.85 -8.15
CA ASP A 273 -16.51 -3.19 -9.09
C ASP A 273 -16.14 -4.41 -9.94
N PHE A 274 -14.90 -4.41 -10.45
CA PHE A 274 -14.37 -5.52 -11.23
C PHE A 274 -14.37 -6.84 -10.44
N ALA A 275 -13.91 -6.82 -9.19
CA ALA A 275 -13.92 -7.99 -8.32
C ALA A 275 -15.33 -8.55 -8.11
N VAL A 276 -16.32 -7.69 -7.83
CA VAL A 276 -17.72 -8.11 -7.66
C VAL A 276 -18.26 -8.72 -8.94
N ARG A 277 -18.06 -8.07 -10.09
CA ARG A 277 -18.51 -8.60 -11.38
C ARG A 277 -17.89 -9.95 -11.71
N LYS A 278 -16.60 -10.11 -11.47
CA LYS A 278 -15.89 -11.37 -11.74
C LYS A 278 -16.31 -12.49 -10.81
N LEU A 279 -16.56 -12.18 -9.54
CA LEU A 279 -17.15 -13.12 -8.59
C LEU A 279 -18.54 -13.59 -9.05
N ILE A 280 -19.38 -12.69 -9.59
CA ILE A 280 -20.69 -13.03 -10.18
C ILE A 280 -20.55 -13.94 -11.41
N GLU A 281 -19.54 -13.70 -12.24
CA GLU A 281 -19.20 -14.53 -13.41
C GLU A 281 -18.67 -15.93 -13.02
N GLY A 282 -18.37 -16.16 -11.73
CA GLY A 282 -17.93 -17.44 -11.18
C GLY A 282 -16.42 -17.54 -10.95
N GLU A 283 -15.69 -16.44 -11.13
CA GLU A 283 -14.26 -16.37 -10.79
C GLU A 283 -14.06 -16.40 -9.27
N SER A 284 -13.00 -17.06 -8.84
CA SER A 284 -12.62 -17.25 -7.44
C SER A 284 -11.13 -17.57 -7.37
N ASP A 285 -10.53 -17.39 -6.18
CA ASP A 285 -9.09 -17.51 -5.95
C ASP A 285 -8.26 -16.49 -6.73
N LYS A 286 -8.82 -15.30 -6.98
CA LYS A 286 -8.18 -14.28 -7.82
C LYS A 286 -7.83 -13.03 -7.04
N ALA A 287 -6.65 -12.50 -7.30
CA ALA A 287 -6.24 -11.15 -7.01
C ALA A 287 -6.59 -10.25 -8.20
N CYS A 288 -7.20 -9.10 -7.90
CA CYS A 288 -7.44 -8.05 -8.88
C CYS A 288 -6.22 -7.11 -8.94
N GLY A 289 -5.82 -6.73 -10.14
CA GLY A 289 -4.74 -5.78 -10.37
C GLY A 289 -5.02 -4.84 -11.53
N ILE A 290 -4.12 -3.89 -11.73
CA ILE A 290 -4.08 -3.08 -12.95
C ILE A 290 -2.69 -3.23 -13.58
N ILE A 291 -2.65 -3.55 -14.87
CA ILE A 291 -1.40 -3.67 -15.64
C ILE A 291 -1.57 -2.89 -16.93
N LYS A 292 -0.71 -1.90 -17.17
CA LYS A 292 -0.76 -1.03 -18.36
C LYS A 292 -2.15 -0.40 -18.59
N GLY A 293 -2.82 -0.05 -17.49
CA GLY A 293 -4.15 0.57 -17.50
C GLY A 293 -5.34 -0.40 -17.59
N GLU A 294 -5.09 -1.68 -17.85
CA GLU A 294 -6.10 -2.74 -17.96
C GLU A 294 -6.29 -3.48 -16.64
N LEU A 295 -7.55 -3.80 -16.31
CA LEU A 295 -7.87 -4.55 -15.10
C LEU A 295 -7.63 -6.04 -15.33
N THR A 296 -6.86 -6.67 -14.45
CA THR A 296 -6.42 -8.06 -14.60
C THR A 296 -6.86 -8.91 -13.42
N LEU A 297 -6.96 -10.21 -13.66
CA LEU A 297 -7.09 -11.23 -12.63
C LEU A 297 -5.85 -12.10 -12.63
N THR A 298 -5.37 -12.45 -11.46
CA THR A 298 -4.24 -13.38 -11.29
C THR A 298 -4.53 -14.30 -10.13
N ASP A 299 -4.12 -15.57 -10.20
CA ASP A 299 -4.31 -16.51 -9.10
C ASP A 299 -3.63 -15.99 -7.83
N ILE A 300 -4.35 -15.98 -6.70
CA ILE A 300 -3.79 -15.49 -5.44
C ILE A 300 -2.53 -16.28 -5.08
N ASP A 301 -2.52 -17.59 -5.35
CA ASP A 301 -1.35 -18.45 -5.13
C ASP A 301 -0.12 -17.99 -5.91
N LEU A 302 -0.30 -17.55 -7.14
CA LEU A 302 0.80 -17.00 -7.95
C LEU A 302 1.27 -15.65 -7.39
N VAL A 303 0.35 -14.76 -7.03
CA VAL A 303 0.69 -13.44 -6.48
C VAL A 303 1.49 -13.56 -5.18
N VAL A 304 1.04 -14.37 -4.21
CA VAL A 304 1.71 -14.46 -2.89
C VAL A 304 3.08 -15.13 -2.92
N ASN A 305 3.40 -15.84 -4.01
CA ASN A 305 4.67 -16.53 -4.20
C ASN A 305 5.61 -15.81 -5.18
N THR A 306 5.17 -14.70 -5.76
CA THR A 306 5.96 -13.90 -6.70
C THR A 306 6.33 -12.58 -6.03
N LYS A 307 7.59 -12.17 -6.15
CA LYS A 307 8.03 -10.82 -5.75
C LYS A 307 7.85 -9.86 -6.91
N LYS A 308 7.45 -8.63 -6.60
CA LYS A 308 7.36 -7.57 -7.60
C LYS A 308 8.76 -7.13 -8.04
N ASP A 309 8.91 -6.89 -9.33
CA ASP A 309 10.14 -6.35 -9.90
C ASP A 309 10.27 -4.86 -9.59
N PHE A 310 11.49 -4.42 -9.33
CA PHE A 310 11.82 -3.02 -9.08
C PHE A 310 12.04 -2.27 -10.41
N ASP A 311 11.53 -1.06 -10.53
CA ASP A 311 11.66 -0.24 -11.75
C ASP A 311 13.05 0.40 -11.85
N LEU A 312 13.99 -0.37 -12.41
CA LEU A 312 15.36 0.06 -12.63
C LEU A 312 15.45 1.24 -13.60
N GLU A 313 14.58 1.30 -14.61
CA GLU A 313 14.60 2.38 -15.61
C GLU A 313 14.24 3.72 -14.95
N LEU A 314 13.23 3.71 -14.06
CA LEU A 314 12.84 4.86 -13.28
C LEU A 314 13.91 5.28 -12.26
N TYR A 315 14.58 4.31 -11.63
CA TYR A 315 15.68 4.58 -10.71
C TYR A 315 16.88 5.23 -11.42
N GLU A 316 17.25 4.72 -12.59
CA GLU A 316 18.29 5.32 -13.42
C GLU A 316 17.89 6.72 -13.91
N LEU A 317 16.61 6.92 -14.26
CA LEU A 317 16.09 8.24 -14.61
C LEU A 317 16.26 9.22 -13.44
N ALA A 318 15.84 8.85 -12.23
CA ALA A 318 15.99 9.68 -11.05
C ALA A 318 17.47 10.02 -10.79
N SER A 319 18.37 9.05 -10.95
CA SER A 319 19.82 9.25 -10.80
C SER A 319 20.43 10.17 -11.86
N ARG A 320 19.89 10.19 -13.09
CA ARG A 320 20.34 11.11 -14.16
C ARG A 320 19.85 12.54 -13.94
N LEU A 321 18.63 12.70 -13.45
CA LEU A 321 18.03 14.02 -13.22
C LEU A 321 18.54 14.71 -11.95
N SER A 322 19.23 13.98 -11.08
CA SER A 322 19.76 14.49 -9.81
C SER A 322 21.24 14.94 -9.87
N GLN A 323 21.88 14.85 -11.05
CA GLN A 323 23.27 15.26 -11.30
C GLN A 323 23.49 16.77 -11.24
#